data_AF-A0A5S9F6D8-F1
#
_entry.id   AF-A0A5S9F6D8-F1
#
_cell.length_a   1.000
_cell.length_b   1.000
_cell.length_c   1.000
_cell.angle_alpha   90.00
_cell.angle_beta   90.00
_cell.angle_gamma   90.00
#
_symmetry.space_group_name_H-M   'P 1'
#
loop_
_entity.id
_entity.type
_entity.pdbx_description
1 polymer ?
#
loop_
_entity_poly.entity_id
_entity_poly.type
_entity_poly.pdbx_seq_one_letter_code
_entity_poly.pdbx_strand_id
1 'polypeptide(L)'
;MTGKVVKILKKTITTTLESGVFYNGCAIYTSEQSVLENTKFENCSFRNSIAMKQVSQCEFTNCHFRELQVGIMQNTQFYGGYIDFFDLHKGKVDYLVVNTTIQRLRIYQVYEFLLSNVDTLRVNIIGRITPANVRGLVSVLYDNLDHRTAKVKIYTKFSEQLMSLEAFLDVYEFYKERERDIDFVVDE
;
A
#
# COMPACT_ATOMS: atom_id res chain seq x y z
N MET A 1 13.33 -25.13 -14.51
CA MET A 1 12.44 -26.19 -14.00
C MET A 1 11.05 -25.59 -13.85
N THR A 2 10.10 -25.95 -14.71
CA THR A 2 8.71 -25.50 -14.64
C THR A 2 7.97 -26.33 -13.59
N GLY A 3 8.05 -25.90 -12.33
CA GLY A 3 7.24 -26.47 -11.25
C GLY A 3 5.75 -26.33 -11.56
N LYS A 4 4.98 -27.39 -11.32
CA LYS A 4 3.53 -27.38 -11.50
C LYS A 4 2.92 -26.40 -10.50
N VAL A 5 2.36 -25.29 -10.99
CA VAL A 5 1.67 -24.31 -10.14
C VAL A 5 0.46 -24.97 -9.49
N VAL A 6 0.42 -24.97 -8.15
CA VAL A 6 -0.72 -25.47 -7.39
C VAL A 6 -1.82 -24.42 -7.44
N LYS A 7 -3.03 -24.81 -7.86
CA LYS A 7 -4.18 -23.90 -7.96
C LYS A 7 -5.26 -24.29 -6.95
N ILE A 8 -5.68 -23.32 -6.12
CA ILE A 8 -6.77 -23.46 -5.15
C ILE A 8 -7.94 -22.60 -5.61
N LEU A 9 -9.10 -23.23 -5.81
CA LEU A 9 -10.29 -22.60 -6.38
C LEU A 9 -11.44 -22.56 -5.38
N LYS A 10 -12.06 -21.38 -5.22
CA LYS A 10 -13.35 -21.20 -4.54
C LYS A 10 -13.42 -21.83 -3.15
N LYS A 11 -12.30 -21.81 -2.40
CA LYS A 11 -12.22 -22.38 -1.06
C LYS A 11 -12.36 -21.31 0.01
N THR A 12 -12.83 -21.75 1.18
CA THR A 12 -12.65 -21.02 2.42
C THR A 12 -11.32 -21.44 3.03
N ILE A 13 -10.45 -20.48 3.29
CA ILE A 13 -9.14 -20.70 3.93
C ILE A 13 -9.19 -20.08 5.32
N THR A 14 -9.02 -20.89 6.35
CA THR A 14 -9.04 -20.46 7.77
C THR A 14 -7.68 -20.61 8.45
N THR A 15 -6.72 -21.25 7.79
CA THR A 15 -5.38 -21.57 8.30
C THR A 15 -4.34 -20.70 7.62
N THR A 16 -3.10 -21.16 7.48
CA THR A 16 -2.04 -20.45 6.77
C THR A 16 -2.21 -20.49 5.26
N LEU A 17 -1.68 -19.46 4.59
CA LEU A 17 -1.50 -19.43 3.14
C LEU A 17 -0.16 -20.08 2.78
N GLU A 18 -0.12 -20.71 1.61
CA GLU A 18 1.06 -21.39 1.08
C GLU A 18 1.71 -20.56 -0.03
N SER A 19 3.04 -20.48 0.00
CA SER A 19 3.85 -19.85 -1.05
C SER A 19 3.80 -20.66 -2.35
N GLY A 20 3.98 -19.99 -3.50
CA GLY A 20 3.98 -20.66 -4.81
C GLY A 20 2.61 -21.15 -5.29
N VAL A 21 1.53 -20.76 -4.59
CA VAL A 21 0.16 -21.19 -4.88
C VAL A 21 -0.59 -20.09 -5.62
N PHE A 22 -1.52 -20.51 -6.48
CA PHE A 22 -2.48 -19.63 -7.12
C PHE A 22 -3.88 -19.82 -6.50
N TYR A 23 -4.34 -18.84 -5.74
CA TYR A 23 -5.68 -18.80 -5.16
C TYR A 23 -6.63 -18.02 -6.08
N ASN A 24 -7.77 -18.61 -6.45
CA ASN A 24 -8.77 -17.92 -7.27
C ASN A 24 -10.19 -18.11 -6.71
N GLY A 25 -10.87 -16.99 -6.43
CA GLY A 25 -12.24 -16.96 -5.93
C GLY A 25 -12.38 -17.36 -4.46
N CYS A 26 -11.31 -17.26 -3.67
CA CYS A 26 -11.28 -17.77 -2.29
C CYS A 26 -11.78 -16.75 -1.25
N ALA A 27 -12.38 -17.25 -0.17
CA ALA A 27 -12.65 -16.47 1.04
C ALA A 27 -11.59 -16.80 2.09
N ILE A 28 -10.84 -15.79 2.54
CA ILE A 28 -9.67 -15.96 3.40
C ILE A 28 -9.96 -15.33 4.77
N TYR A 29 -9.85 -16.13 5.82
CA TYR A 29 -10.08 -15.74 7.22
C TYR A 29 -8.80 -15.78 8.07
N THR A 30 -7.66 -16.07 7.44
CA THR A 30 -6.34 -15.98 8.07
C THR A 30 -6.07 -14.57 8.56
N SER A 31 -5.67 -14.42 9.83
CA SER A 31 -5.33 -13.12 10.42
C SER A 31 -3.84 -12.83 10.45
N GLU A 32 -2.99 -13.86 10.35
CA GLU A 32 -1.55 -13.72 10.36
C GLU A 32 -0.90 -14.62 9.33
N GLN A 33 0.11 -14.09 8.63
CA GLN A 33 0.95 -14.85 7.72
C GLN A 33 2.41 -14.45 7.98
N SER A 34 3.28 -15.42 8.21
CA SER A 34 4.70 -15.14 8.43
C SER A 34 5.36 -14.72 7.13
N VAL A 35 5.51 -15.65 6.20
CA VAL A 35 6.18 -15.44 4.91
C VAL A 35 5.24 -15.88 3.81
N LEU A 36 5.11 -15.07 2.76
CA LEU A 36 4.35 -15.41 1.56
C LEU A 36 5.12 -14.98 0.33
N GLU A 37 5.45 -15.93 -0.54
CA GLU A 37 6.32 -15.68 -1.69
C GLU A 37 5.74 -16.28 -2.96
N ASN A 38 5.96 -15.65 -4.10
CA ASN A 38 5.61 -16.20 -5.42
C ASN A 38 4.14 -16.66 -5.51
N THR A 39 3.23 -15.95 -4.83
CA THR A 39 1.84 -16.35 -4.67
C THR A 39 0.94 -15.41 -5.45
N LYS A 40 -0.08 -15.98 -6.12
CA LYS A 40 -1.06 -15.19 -6.87
C LYS A 40 -2.44 -15.34 -6.23
N PHE A 41 -3.16 -14.23 -6.14
CA PHE A 41 -4.55 -14.19 -5.70
C PHE A 41 -5.38 -13.51 -6.76
N GLU A 42 -6.49 -14.13 -7.17
CA GLU A 42 -7.41 -13.55 -8.14
C GLU A 42 -8.85 -13.65 -7.65
N ASN A 43 -9.57 -12.54 -7.60
CA ASN A 43 -10.96 -12.48 -7.14
C ASN A 43 -11.13 -13.04 -5.71
N CYS A 44 -10.14 -12.86 -4.85
CA CYS A 44 -10.15 -13.35 -3.47
C CYS A 44 -10.65 -12.28 -2.50
N SER A 45 -11.29 -12.70 -1.41
CA SER A 45 -11.76 -11.80 -0.35
C SER A 45 -11.14 -12.18 0.99
N PHE A 46 -10.28 -11.30 1.51
CA PHE A 46 -9.70 -11.36 2.84
C PHE A 46 -10.69 -10.73 3.82
N ARG A 47 -11.42 -11.59 4.54
CA ARG A 47 -12.56 -11.24 5.38
C ARG A 47 -12.14 -10.73 6.76
N ASN A 48 -10.98 -11.17 7.24
CA ASN A 48 -10.36 -10.69 8.47
C ASN A 48 -9.24 -9.68 8.15
N SER A 49 -8.89 -8.85 9.13
CA SER A 49 -7.63 -8.10 9.09
C SER A 49 -6.48 -9.10 9.03
N ILE A 50 -5.54 -8.92 8.10
CA ILE A 50 -4.40 -9.81 7.93
C ILE A 50 -3.08 -9.05 8.12
N ALA A 51 -2.22 -9.58 9.00
CA ALA A 51 -0.86 -9.12 9.20
C ALA A 51 0.12 -10.08 8.53
N MET A 52 0.87 -9.60 7.54
CA MET A 52 1.89 -10.36 6.82
C MET A 52 3.29 -9.88 7.21
N LYS A 53 4.14 -10.73 7.80
CA LYS A 53 5.50 -10.29 8.21
C LYS A 53 6.40 -10.06 7.00
N GLN A 54 6.33 -10.91 5.98
CA GLN A 54 7.07 -10.76 4.73
C GLN A 54 6.21 -11.22 3.54
N VAL A 55 6.16 -10.39 2.49
CA VAL A 55 5.48 -10.65 1.23
C VAL A 55 6.43 -10.33 0.09
N SER A 56 6.73 -11.32 -0.76
CA SER A 56 7.64 -11.13 -1.89
C SER A 56 7.09 -11.73 -3.18
N GLN A 57 7.27 -11.06 -4.31
CA GLN A 57 6.91 -11.59 -5.63
C GLN A 57 5.44 -12.06 -5.70
N CYS A 58 4.54 -11.38 -4.99
CA CYS A 58 3.12 -11.72 -4.94
C CYS A 58 2.28 -10.80 -5.82
N GLU A 59 1.20 -11.34 -6.37
CA GLU A 59 0.23 -10.60 -7.18
C GLU A 59 -1.17 -10.75 -6.61
N PHE A 60 -1.85 -9.63 -6.39
CA PHE A 60 -3.23 -9.57 -5.90
C PHE A 60 -4.11 -8.88 -6.94
N THR A 61 -4.92 -9.65 -7.66
CA THR A 61 -5.79 -9.15 -8.72
C THR A 61 -7.26 -9.23 -8.30
N ASN A 62 -7.99 -8.12 -8.39
CA ASN A 62 -9.39 -8.00 -8.00
C ASN A 62 -9.66 -8.54 -6.58
N CYS A 63 -8.73 -8.28 -5.66
CA CYS A 63 -8.82 -8.78 -4.30
C CYS A 63 -9.45 -7.74 -3.37
N HIS A 64 -10.18 -8.21 -2.37
CA HIS A 64 -10.76 -7.35 -1.34
C HIS A 64 -10.08 -7.58 0.00
N PHE A 65 -9.59 -6.53 0.63
CA PHE A 65 -8.98 -6.55 1.96
C PHE A 65 -9.70 -5.58 2.90
N ARG A 66 -10.17 -6.08 4.05
CA ARG A 66 -10.62 -5.19 5.12
C ARG A 66 -9.44 -4.40 5.69
N GLU A 67 -8.37 -5.10 6.04
CA GLU A 67 -7.14 -4.48 6.53
C GLU A 67 -5.96 -5.38 6.17
N LEU A 68 -4.92 -4.77 5.63
CA LEU A 68 -3.68 -5.42 5.26
C LEU A 68 -2.53 -4.69 5.96
N GLN A 69 -1.88 -5.37 6.90
CA GLN A 69 -0.66 -4.88 7.54
C GLN A 69 0.52 -5.66 6.97
N VAL A 70 1.57 -4.98 6.51
CA VAL A 70 2.76 -5.67 5.98
C VAL A 70 4.03 -5.17 6.63
N GLY A 71 4.86 -6.12 7.07
CA GLY A 71 6.24 -5.89 7.46
C GLY A 71 7.09 -5.67 6.21
N ILE A 72 7.78 -6.69 5.73
CA ILE A 72 8.64 -6.57 4.56
C ILE A 72 7.82 -6.82 3.28
N MET A 73 7.86 -5.91 2.32
CA MET A 73 7.22 -6.08 1.01
C MET A 73 8.21 -5.84 -0.14
N GLN A 74 8.32 -6.81 -1.04
CA GLN A 74 9.24 -6.76 -2.17
C GLN A 74 8.56 -7.24 -3.45
N ASN A 75 8.70 -6.50 -4.55
CA ASN A 75 8.21 -6.91 -5.87
C ASN A 75 6.75 -7.41 -5.84
N THR A 76 5.89 -6.71 -5.10
CA THR A 76 4.49 -7.10 -4.89
C THR A 76 3.57 -6.13 -5.60
N GLN A 77 2.51 -6.67 -6.19
CA GLN A 77 1.63 -5.91 -7.06
C GLN A 77 0.16 -6.10 -6.68
N PHE A 78 -0.61 -5.02 -6.73
CA PHE A 78 -2.06 -5.00 -6.51
C PHE A 78 -2.74 -4.40 -7.73
N TYR A 79 -3.71 -5.11 -8.33
CA TYR A 79 -4.43 -4.70 -9.53
C TYR A 79 -5.93 -4.94 -9.40
N GLY A 80 -6.72 -3.87 -9.35
CA GLY A 80 -8.16 -3.91 -9.15
C GLY A 80 -8.56 -4.47 -7.79
N GLY A 81 -9.83 -4.27 -7.44
CA GLY A 81 -10.34 -4.61 -6.11
C GLY A 81 -10.23 -3.44 -5.13
N TYR A 82 -10.22 -3.75 -3.83
CA TYR A 82 -10.41 -2.75 -2.78
C TYR A 82 -9.66 -3.10 -1.50
N ILE A 83 -9.08 -2.09 -0.84
CA ILE A 83 -8.44 -2.20 0.47
C ILE A 83 -8.99 -1.11 1.40
N ASP A 84 -9.69 -1.46 2.49
CA ASP A 84 -10.22 -0.45 3.42
C ASP A 84 -9.10 0.21 4.23
N PHE A 85 -8.08 -0.57 4.62
CA PHE A 85 -6.92 -0.05 5.32
C PHE A 85 -5.64 -0.82 4.93
N PHE A 86 -4.68 -0.10 4.36
CA PHE A 86 -3.36 -0.63 4.04
C PHE A 86 -2.33 0.00 4.96
N ASP A 87 -1.71 -0.80 5.83
CA ASP A 87 -0.70 -0.36 6.79
C ASP A 87 0.68 -0.93 6.45
N LEU A 88 1.60 -0.05 6.07
CA LEU A 88 3.01 -0.33 5.80
C LEU A 88 3.92 0.18 6.93
N HIS A 89 3.37 0.54 8.09
CA HIS A 89 4.08 1.24 9.17
C HIS A 89 5.21 0.43 9.82
N LYS A 90 4.99 -0.87 10.04
CA LYS A 90 5.99 -1.75 10.69
C LYS A 90 6.97 -2.34 9.68
N GLY A 91 7.03 -1.76 8.49
CA GLY A 91 7.50 -2.45 7.31
C GLY A 91 8.65 -1.79 6.57
N LYS A 92 9.32 -2.59 5.74
CA LYS A 92 10.26 -2.12 4.73
C LYS A 92 9.68 -2.49 3.37
N VAL A 93 9.45 -1.49 2.53
CA VAL A 93 8.93 -1.70 1.17
C VAL A 93 9.96 -1.24 0.16
N ASP A 94 10.47 -2.17 -0.64
CA ASP A 94 11.49 -1.88 -1.65
C ASP A 94 10.84 -1.46 -2.98
N TYR A 95 9.81 -2.19 -3.42
CA TYR A 95 9.07 -1.90 -4.66
C TYR A 95 7.62 -2.37 -4.54
N LEU A 96 6.68 -1.46 -4.77
CA LEU A 96 5.24 -1.70 -4.69
C LEU A 96 4.51 -0.97 -5.82
N VAL A 97 3.75 -1.72 -6.61
CA VAL A 97 2.81 -1.20 -7.62
C VAL A 97 1.39 -1.43 -7.15
N VAL A 98 0.65 -0.34 -6.98
CA VAL A 98 -0.76 -0.41 -6.60
C VAL A 98 -1.60 0.29 -7.65
N ASN A 99 -2.50 -0.48 -8.25
CA ASN A 99 -3.57 -0.04 -9.12
C ASN A 99 -4.90 -0.57 -8.56
N THR A 100 -5.22 -0.19 -7.32
CA THR A 100 -6.41 -0.64 -6.59
C THR A 100 -6.94 0.49 -5.73
N THR A 101 -8.24 0.52 -5.48
CA THR A 101 -8.85 1.52 -4.59
C THR A 101 -8.42 1.26 -3.14
N ILE A 102 -7.77 2.24 -2.50
CA ILE A 102 -7.34 2.18 -1.10
C ILE A 102 -7.99 3.30 -0.31
N GLN A 103 -8.89 2.96 0.61
CA GLN A 103 -9.61 3.97 1.40
C GLN A 103 -8.71 4.70 2.41
N ARG A 104 -7.82 3.96 3.08
CA ARG A 104 -6.87 4.49 4.06
C ARG A 104 -5.51 3.82 3.86
N LEU A 105 -4.46 4.63 3.79
CA LEU A 105 -3.08 4.19 3.59
C LEU A 105 -2.20 4.77 4.70
N ARG A 106 -1.48 3.92 5.41
CA ARG A 106 -0.42 4.31 6.35
C ARG A 106 0.93 3.86 5.81
N ILE A 107 1.91 4.76 5.73
CA ILE A 107 3.22 4.50 5.12
C ILE A 107 4.34 4.88 6.09
N TYR A 108 5.38 4.04 6.19
CA TYR A 108 6.65 4.30 6.90
C TYR A 108 7.83 3.73 6.09
N GLN A 109 8.91 4.50 5.90
CA GLN A 109 10.18 4.06 5.30
C GLN A 109 10.07 3.21 4.01
N VAL A 110 9.37 3.74 3.01
CA VAL A 110 9.25 3.09 1.69
C VAL A 110 10.29 3.66 0.73
N TYR A 111 11.07 2.81 0.06
CA TYR A 111 12.12 3.23 -0.87
C TYR A 111 11.54 3.66 -2.21
N GLU A 112 10.74 2.80 -2.84
CA GLU A 112 10.04 3.06 -4.10
C GLU A 112 8.57 2.64 -4.02
N PHE A 113 7.68 3.56 -4.36
CA PHE A 113 6.24 3.36 -4.33
C PHE A 113 5.59 4.01 -5.54
N LEU A 114 4.87 3.20 -6.32
CA LEU A 114 4.01 3.67 -7.39
C LEU A 114 2.55 3.36 -7.05
N LEU A 115 1.76 4.42 -6.93
CA LEU A 115 0.32 4.34 -6.84
C LEU A 115 -0.27 4.82 -8.17
N SER A 116 -1.40 4.24 -8.57
CA SER A 116 -2.16 4.62 -9.75
C SER A 116 -3.63 4.29 -9.48
N ASN A 117 -4.56 5.11 -9.98
CA ASN A 117 -6.02 4.88 -9.89
C ASN A 117 -6.57 4.68 -8.48
N VAL A 118 -7.04 5.76 -7.85
CA VAL A 118 -7.69 5.73 -6.54
C VAL A 118 -8.92 6.62 -6.51
N ASP A 119 -10.08 6.05 -6.24
CA ASP A 119 -11.34 6.80 -6.16
C ASP A 119 -11.46 7.62 -4.86
N THR A 120 -10.80 7.17 -3.79
CA THR A 120 -10.77 7.86 -2.50
C THR A 120 -9.52 7.43 -1.78
N LEU A 121 -8.64 8.37 -1.44
CA LEU A 121 -7.39 8.09 -0.74
C LEU A 121 -7.25 8.99 0.49
N ARG A 122 -7.15 8.37 1.68
CA ARG A 122 -6.68 9.05 2.89
C ARG A 122 -5.31 8.53 3.25
N VAL A 123 -4.28 9.37 3.09
CA VAL A 123 -2.91 9.02 3.41
C VAL A 123 -2.56 9.53 4.81
N ASN A 124 -2.05 8.66 5.66
CA ASN A 124 -1.39 9.02 6.90
C ASN A 124 0.10 8.62 6.77
N ILE A 125 0.98 9.62 6.74
CA ILE A 125 2.42 9.39 6.62
C ILE A 125 3.01 9.51 8.02
N ILE A 126 3.60 8.41 8.50
CA ILE A 126 4.34 8.38 9.76
C ILE A 126 5.77 8.00 9.35
N GLY A 127 6.78 8.80 9.72
CA GLY A 127 8.16 8.50 9.34
C GLY A 127 8.66 9.18 8.05
N ARG A 128 9.89 8.82 7.65
CA ARG A 128 10.54 9.37 6.45
C ARG A 128 9.86 8.88 5.18
N ILE A 129 9.67 9.77 4.21
CA ILE A 129 9.20 9.44 2.86
C ILE A 129 10.18 10.01 1.85
N THR A 130 10.52 9.22 0.83
CA THR A 130 11.45 9.67 -0.21
C THR A 130 10.78 10.71 -1.12
N PRO A 131 11.55 11.65 -1.71
CA PRO A 131 11.01 12.61 -2.69
C PRO A 131 10.33 11.93 -3.89
N ALA A 132 10.77 10.73 -4.27
CA ALA A 132 10.14 9.94 -5.33
C ALA A 132 8.72 9.50 -4.95
N ASN A 133 8.54 8.99 -3.74
CA ASN A 133 7.22 8.56 -3.24
C ASN A 133 6.27 9.74 -3.07
N VAL A 134 6.79 10.91 -2.68
CA VAL A 134 6.00 12.16 -2.65
C VAL A 134 5.50 12.50 -4.06
N ARG A 135 6.36 12.47 -5.09
CA ARG A 135 5.92 12.70 -6.47
C ARG A 135 4.87 11.71 -6.93
N GLY A 136 5.04 10.43 -6.62
CA GLY A 136 4.08 9.39 -6.94
C GLY A 136 2.71 9.69 -6.30
N LEU A 137 2.69 10.02 -5.00
CA LEU A 137 1.46 10.41 -4.30
C LEU A 137 0.82 11.66 -4.93
N VAL A 138 1.62 12.70 -5.22
CA VAL A 138 1.14 13.94 -5.83
C VAL A 138 0.51 13.68 -7.19
N SER A 139 1.20 12.97 -8.10
CA SER A 139 0.68 12.65 -9.43
C SER A 139 -0.67 11.96 -9.33
N VAL A 140 -0.79 10.97 -8.44
CA VAL A 140 -2.04 10.23 -8.25
C VAL A 140 -3.17 11.12 -7.75
N LEU A 141 -2.88 11.98 -6.76
CA LEU A 141 -3.86 12.91 -6.22
C LEU A 141 -4.31 13.92 -7.28
N TYR A 142 -3.41 14.36 -8.16
CA TYR A 142 -3.73 15.22 -9.31
C TYR A 142 -4.56 14.50 -10.37
N ASP A 143 -4.17 13.28 -10.74
CA ASP A 143 -4.75 12.56 -11.87
C ASP A 143 -6.13 11.96 -11.56
N ASN A 144 -6.44 11.69 -10.28
CA ASN A 144 -7.60 10.88 -9.89
C ASN A 144 -8.62 11.57 -8.99
N LEU A 145 -8.26 12.66 -8.31
CA LEU A 145 -9.22 13.39 -7.49
C LEU A 145 -9.78 14.57 -8.27
N ASP A 146 -11.10 14.70 -8.32
CA ASP A 146 -11.72 15.97 -8.67
C ASP A 146 -11.19 17.02 -7.69
N HIS A 147 -10.38 17.95 -8.20
CA HIS A 147 -9.63 18.94 -7.43
C HIS A 147 -10.51 19.74 -6.46
N ARG A 148 -11.84 19.74 -6.67
CA ARG A 148 -12.83 20.42 -5.82
C ARG A 148 -13.20 19.66 -4.54
N THR A 149 -13.01 18.34 -4.49
CA THR A 149 -13.44 17.50 -3.35
C THR A 149 -12.29 16.77 -2.64
N ALA A 150 -11.10 16.77 -3.25
CA ALA A 150 -9.87 16.22 -2.68
C ALA A 150 -9.54 16.87 -1.32
N LYS A 151 -9.40 16.07 -0.27
CA LYS A 151 -8.86 16.54 1.02
C LYS A 151 -7.61 15.74 1.36
N VAL A 152 -6.45 16.34 1.11
CA VAL A 152 -5.16 15.79 1.49
C VAL A 152 -4.80 16.37 2.85
N LYS A 153 -4.59 15.51 3.86
CA LYS A 153 -4.10 15.91 5.17
C LYS A 153 -2.70 15.33 5.34
N ILE A 154 -1.71 16.21 5.44
CA ILE A 154 -0.30 15.84 5.56
C ILE A 154 0.15 16.32 6.94
N TYR A 155 0.75 15.43 7.71
CA TYR A 155 1.24 15.71 9.05
C TYR A 155 2.77 15.61 9.02
N THR A 156 3.47 16.62 9.56
CA THR A 156 4.93 16.74 9.47
C THR A 156 5.55 16.98 10.85
N LYS A 157 6.83 16.63 10.99
CA LYS A 157 7.59 16.68 12.25
C LYS A 157 7.74 18.09 12.86
N PHE A 158 7.54 19.14 12.08
CA PHE A 158 7.96 20.51 12.46
C PHE A 158 6.82 21.45 12.85
N SER A 159 5.56 21.06 12.67
CA SER A 159 4.40 21.78 13.23
C SER A 159 3.10 21.02 12.95
N GLU A 160 2.13 21.10 13.87
CA GLU A 160 0.72 20.87 13.53
C GLU A 160 0.27 21.99 12.57
N GLN A 161 0.47 21.81 11.27
CA GLN A 161 -0.11 22.68 10.26
C GLN A 161 -0.95 21.86 9.30
N LEU A 162 -2.27 22.10 9.38
CA LEU A 162 -3.19 21.82 8.29
C LEU A 162 -2.74 22.63 7.08
N MET A 163 -2.05 21.97 6.16
CA MET A 163 -1.50 22.57 4.95
C MET A 163 -2.38 22.16 3.75
N SER A 164 -2.71 23.13 2.90
CA SER A 164 -3.37 22.85 1.62
C SER A 164 -2.42 22.08 0.68
N LEU A 165 -2.96 21.39 -0.32
CA LEU A 165 -2.14 20.70 -1.34
C LEU A 165 -1.14 21.66 -2.00
N GLU A 166 -1.52 22.91 -2.26
CA GLU A 166 -0.65 23.96 -2.81
C GLU A 166 0.53 24.28 -1.87
N ALA A 167 0.27 24.50 -0.58
CA ALA A 167 1.33 24.80 0.38
C ALA A 167 2.25 23.58 0.62
N PHE A 168 1.77 22.36 0.40
CA PHE A 168 2.62 21.16 0.37
C PHE A 168 3.53 21.12 -0.86
N LEU A 169 3.00 21.49 -2.03
CA LEU A 169 3.78 21.55 -3.26
C LEU A 169 4.85 22.63 -3.19
N ASP A 170 4.56 23.76 -2.54
CA ASP A 170 5.54 24.82 -2.29
C ASP A 170 6.68 24.33 -1.38
N VAL A 171 6.36 23.60 -0.30
CA VAL A 171 7.36 22.95 0.55
C VAL A 171 8.15 21.92 -0.25
N TYR A 172 7.48 21.10 -1.06
CA TYR A 172 8.12 20.11 -1.91
C TYR A 172 9.10 20.72 -2.90
N GLU A 173 8.70 21.75 -3.64
CA GLU A 173 9.59 22.49 -4.57
C GLU A 173 10.75 23.15 -3.81
N PHE A 174 10.50 23.73 -2.63
CA PHE A 174 11.54 24.33 -1.79
C PHE A 174 12.64 23.34 -1.35
N TYR A 175 12.27 22.09 -1.01
CA TYR A 175 13.22 21.04 -0.62
C TYR A 175 13.87 20.34 -1.83
N LYS A 176 13.13 20.21 -2.95
CA LYS A 176 13.62 19.67 -4.23
C LYS A 176 14.74 20.52 -4.83
N GLU A 177 14.64 21.84 -4.77
CA GLU A 177 15.71 22.76 -5.18
C GLU A 177 17.00 22.62 -4.38
N ARG A 178 16.95 21.94 -3.22
CA ARG A 178 18.05 21.87 -2.25
C ARG A 178 18.61 20.46 -2.04
N GLU A 179 18.15 19.47 -2.80
CA GLU A 179 18.57 18.06 -2.70
C GLU A 179 18.53 17.50 -1.26
N ARG A 180 17.50 17.85 -0.47
CA ARG A 180 17.36 17.36 0.91
C ARG A 180 16.22 16.35 1.06
N ASP A 181 16.48 15.29 1.81
CA ASP A 181 15.46 14.35 2.29
C ASP A 181 14.51 15.04 3.27
N ILE A 182 13.23 14.65 3.25
CA ILE A 182 12.21 15.18 4.15
C ILE A 182 11.84 14.13 5.20
N ASP A 183 12.15 14.45 6.46
CA ASP A 183 11.83 13.63 7.63
C ASP A 183 10.45 14.01 8.19
N PHE A 184 9.48 13.10 8.11
CA PHE A 184 8.21 13.25 8.81
C PHE A 184 8.17 12.31 10.02
N VAL A 185 7.62 12.74 11.15
CA VAL A 185 7.36 11.92 12.34
C VAL A 185 6.07 12.47 12.93
N VAL A 186 5.18 11.59 13.39
CA VAL A 186 4.02 11.98 14.18
C VAL A 186 3.93 11.02 15.37
N ASP A 187 3.93 11.61 16.56
CA ASP A 187 3.76 10.95 17.86
C ASP A 187 2.30 10.53 18.11
N GLU A 188 2.16 9.58 19.03
CA GLU A 188 1.04 8.67 19.35
C GLU A 188 -0.39 9.25 19.41
#